data_AF-A0A646KTJ4-F1
#
_entry.id   AF-A0A646KTJ4-F1
#
_cell.length_a   1.000
_cell.length_b   1.000
_cell.length_c   1.000
_cell.angle_alpha   90.00
_cell.angle_beta   90.00
_cell.angle_gamma   90.00
#
_symmetry.space_group_name_H-M   'P 1'
#
loop_
_entity.id
_entity.type
_entity.pdbx_description
1 polymer ?
#
loop_
_entity_poly.entity_id
_entity_poly.type
_entity_poly.pdbx_seq_one_letter_code
_entity_poly.pdbx_strand_id
1 'polypeptide(L)'
;MARTTTASDTAAPSAEAAWAAKMERLRRRVRPRKQLRICDDDTLRTAVTAAEKSAERARFLAEAAPDDQRAARHAAKEEAALQEARDELDAASDFLTFLALPRPTLEDLLGDHPPTAKQAEDGSVFNPDTFPAALIAASSLDGMSEEEAAELLTSWSAPDANALWEAAWQVQQETRIDLGKG
;
A
#
# COMPACT_ATOMS: atom_id res chain seq x y z
N MET A 1 34.65 50.23 -31.55
CA MET A 1 34.59 49.63 -30.20
C MET A 1 33.68 48.42 -30.26
N ALA A 2 34.26 47.25 -29.96
CA ALA A 2 33.57 45.97 -29.97
C ALA A 2 32.62 45.81 -28.78
N ARG A 3 31.49 45.13 -29.00
CA ARG A 3 30.79 44.34 -27.98
C ARG A 3 29.82 43.39 -28.68
N THR A 4 30.33 42.21 -29.02
CA THR A 4 29.53 41.02 -29.30
C THR A 4 29.20 40.39 -27.96
N THR A 5 27.94 40.49 -27.53
CA THR A 5 27.44 39.75 -26.37
C THR A 5 26.96 38.39 -26.87
N THR A 6 27.63 37.34 -26.39
CA THR A 6 27.30 35.93 -26.54
C THR A 6 25.88 35.64 -26.07
N ALA A 7 25.00 35.26 -26.99
CA ALA A 7 23.78 34.54 -26.66
C ALA A 7 24.16 33.12 -26.26
N SER A 8 23.78 32.74 -25.04
CA SER A 8 24.00 31.42 -24.47
C SER A 8 23.12 30.40 -25.19
N ASP A 9 23.73 29.47 -25.92
CA ASP A 9 23.04 28.31 -26.49
C ASP A 9 22.74 27.30 -25.39
N THR A 10 21.47 27.18 -25.00
CA THR A 10 20.99 26.02 -24.25
C THR A 10 20.84 24.87 -25.24
N ALA A 11 21.93 24.16 -25.53
CA ALA A 11 21.92 22.98 -26.39
C ALA A 11 21.00 21.91 -25.78
N ALA A 12 20.02 21.43 -26.57
CA ALA A 12 19.16 20.33 -26.16
C ALA A 12 19.98 19.07 -25.85
N PRO A 13 19.66 18.30 -24.80
CA PRO A 13 20.40 17.09 -24.46
C PRO A 13 20.32 16.08 -25.61
N SER A 14 21.45 15.43 -25.92
CA SER A 14 21.48 14.35 -26.91
C SER A 14 20.52 13.23 -26.51
N ALA A 15 20.06 12.44 -27.48
CA ALA A 15 19.19 11.29 -27.23
C ALA A 15 19.80 10.31 -26.20
N GLU A 16 21.13 10.18 -26.19
CA GLU A 16 21.88 9.37 -25.23
C GLU A 16 21.83 9.95 -23.81
N ALA A 17 22.03 11.27 -23.65
CA ALA A 17 21.93 11.94 -22.36
C ALA A 17 20.49 11.89 -21.81
N ALA A 18 19.49 12.07 -22.67
CA ALA A 18 18.08 11.95 -22.32
C ALA A 18 17.73 10.51 -21.88
N TRP A 19 18.27 9.49 -22.57
CA TRP A 19 18.11 8.08 -22.22
C TRP A 19 18.78 7.74 -20.88
N ALA A 20 20.02 8.17 -20.66
CA ALA A 20 20.73 7.96 -19.41
C ALA A 20 19.97 8.57 -18.22
N ALA A 21 19.47 9.80 -18.37
CA ALA A 21 18.65 10.46 -17.35
C ALA A 21 17.33 9.70 -17.10
N LYS A 22 16.69 9.14 -18.14
CA LYS A 22 15.50 8.30 -17.99
C LYS A 22 15.81 7.02 -17.21
N MET A 23 16.89 6.32 -17.54
CA MET A 23 17.31 5.11 -16.84
C MET A 23 17.65 5.38 -15.38
N GLU A 24 18.28 6.51 -15.08
CA GLU A 24 18.56 6.90 -13.69
C GLU A 24 17.27 7.10 -12.88
N ARG A 25 16.26 7.77 -13.46
CA ARG A 25 14.93 7.88 -12.82
C ARG A 25 14.27 6.52 -12.61
N LEU A 26 14.38 5.60 -13.57
CA LEU A 26 13.81 4.25 -13.46
C LEU A 26 14.50 3.42 -12.36
N ARG A 27 15.82 3.52 -12.22
CA ARG A 27 16.59 2.83 -11.17
C ARG A 27 16.27 3.34 -9.77
N ARG A 28 15.93 4.62 -9.62
CA ARG A 28 15.55 5.24 -8.34
C ARG A 28 14.09 5.01 -7.94
N ARG A 29 13.32 4.25 -8.71
CA ARG A 29 11.92 3.98 -8.36
C ARG A 29 11.83 3.27 -7.01
N VAL A 30 11.03 3.85 -6.11
CA VAL A 30 10.72 3.26 -4.82
C VAL A 30 9.81 2.05 -5.04
N ARG A 31 10.10 0.94 -4.37
CA ARG A 31 9.27 -0.28 -4.40
C ARG A 31 7.92 -0.04 -3.70
N PRO A 32 6.83 -0.69 -4.13
CA PRO A 32 5.53 -0.60 -3.46
C PRO A 32 5.62 -0.93 -1.98
N ARG A 33 4.80 -0.25 -1.17
CA ARG A 33 4.66 -0.47 0.27
C ARG A 33 3.19 -0.65 0.60
N LYS A 34 2.90 -1.54 1.54
CA LYS A 34 1.55 -1.76 2.04
C LYS A 34 1.56 -1.74 3.56
N GLN A 35 0.61 -1.02 4.15
CA GLN A 35 0.43 -0.96 5.59
C GLN A 35 -0.79 -1.76 5.99
N LEU A 36 -0.64 -2.64 6.96
CA LEU A 36 -1.71 -3.35 7.64
C LEU A 36 -1.95 -2.66 8.97
N ARG A 37 -3.19 -2.25 9.22
CA ARG A 37 -3.64 -1.65 10.48
C ARG A 37 -4.36 -2.72 11.30
N ILE A 38 -3.99 -2.85 12.56
CA ILE A 38 -4.54 -3.81 13.51
C ILE A 38 -5.16 -3.00 14.66
N CYS A 39 -6.43 -3.25 14.95
CA CYS A 39 -7.14 -2.59 16.04
C CYS A 39 -8.15 -3.55 16.65
N ASP A 40 -8.01 -3.78 17.95
CA ASP A 40 -8.88 -4.67 18.72
C ASP A 40 -10.18 -3.98 19.16
N ASP A 41 -10.25 -2.64 19.07
CA ASP A 41 -11.43 -1.87 19.46
C ASP A 41 -12.44 -1.75 18.30
N ASP A 42 -13.40 -2.68 18.29
CA ASP A 42 -14.49 -2.69 17.32
C ASP A 42 -15.42 -1.46 17.43
N THR A 43 -15.44 -0.80 18.59
CA THR A 43 -16.25 0.41 18.78
C THR A 43 -15.69 1.59 18.00
N LEU A 44 -14.36 1.73 17.94
CA LEU A 44 -13.69 2.75 17.11
C LEU A 44 -13.90 2.49 15.62
N ARG A 45 -13.83 1.22 15.19
CA ARG A 45 -14.14 0.83 13.80
C ARG A 45 -15.58 1.14 13.42
N THR A 46 -16.52 0.88 14.33
CA THR A 46 -17.93 1.21 14.15
C THR A 46 -18.16 2.72 14.13
N ALA A 47 -17.46 3.48 14.97
CA ALA A 47 -17.52 4.94 15.01
C ALA A 47 -17.07 5.57 13.69
N VAL A 48 -15.93 5.13 13.14
CA VAL A 48 -15.47 5.57 11.81
C VAL A 48 -16.52 5.25 10.75
N THR A 49 -17.04 4.02 10.71
CA THR A 49 -18.06 3.63 9.72
C THR A 49 -19.34 4.48 9.82
N ALA A 50 -19.76 4.84 11.04
CA ALA A 50 -20.91 5.71 11.26
C ALA A 50 -20.63 7.16 10.84
N ALA A 51 -19.44 7.67 11.13
CA ALA A 51 -18.99 9.00 10.73
C ALA A 51 -18.87 9.11 9.20
N GLU A 52 -18.36 8.08 8.51
CA GLU A 52 -18.27 8.05 7.05
C GLU A 52 -19.64 8.18 6.39
N LYS A 53 -20.64 7.42 6.86
CA LYS A 53 -22.01 7.51 6.36
C LYS A 53 -22.65 8.87 6.62
N SER A 54 -22.30 9.51 7.73
CA SER A 54 -22.83 10.83 8.11
C SER A 54 -22.19 11.93 7.25
N ALA A 55 -20.87 11.91 7.09
CA ALA A 55 -20.13 12.81 6.23
C ALA A 55 -20.55 12.70 4.76
N GLU A 56 -20.68 11.47 4.23
CA GLU A 56 -21.15 11.23 2.86
C GLU A 56 -22.55 11.81 2.62
N ARG A 57 -23.48 11.57 3.56
CA ARG A 57 -24.84 12.10 3.47
C ARG A 57 -24.85 13.63 3.53
N ALA A 58 -24.09 14.22 4.45
CA ALA A 58 -24.03 15.66 4.60
C ALA A 58 -23.40 16.34 3.37
N ARG A 59 -22.35 15.73 2.79
CA ARG A 59 -21.74 16.17 1.54
C ARG A 59 -22.75 16.14 0.39
N PHE A 60 -23.46 15.03 0.22
CA PHE A 60 -24.48 14.89 -0.82
C PHE A 60 -25.58 15.97 -0.71
N LEU A 61 -26.04 16.28 0.50
CA LEU A 61 -27.02 17.34 0.72
C LEU A 61 -26.47 18.73 0.41
N ALA A 62 -25.22 19.01 0.77
CA ALA A 62 -24.57 20.28 0.44
C ALA A 62 -24.36 20.45 -1.08
N GLU A 63 -24.00 19.37 -1.79
CA GLU A 63 -23.87 19.36 -3.25
C GLU A 63 -25.23 19.57 -3.96
N ALA A 64 -26.32 19.03 -3.40
CA ALA A 64 -27.66 19.21 -3.93
C ALA A 64 -28.22 20.64 -3.71
N ALA A 65 -27.68 21.39 -2.74
CA ALA A 65 -28.10 22.74 -2.40
C ALA A 65 -26.88 23.67 -2.17
N PRO A 66 -26.15 24.04 -3.24
CA PRO A 66 -24.85 24.74 -3.12
C PRO A 66 -24.97 26.14 -2.49
N ASP A 67 -26.13 26.78 -2.58
CA ASP A 67 -26.39 28.09 -1.97
C ASP A 67 -26.83 28.00 -0.50
N ASP A 68 -27.10 26.79 0.02
CA ASP A 68 -27.48 26.59 1.42
C ASP A 68 -26.24 26.53 2.33
N GLN A 69 -25.93 27.67 2.94
CA GLN A 69 -24.83 27.79 3.91
C GLN A 69 -24.99 26.88 5.13
N ARG A 70 -26.22 26.47 5.52
CA ARG A 70 -26.42 25.54 6.63
C ARG A 70 -26.01 24.13 6.22
N ALA A 71 -26.38 23.71 5.02
CA ALA A 71 -25.96 22.43 4.46
C ALA A 71 -24.43 22.36 4.33
N ALA A 72 -23.79 23.43 3.81
CA ALA A 72 -22.33 23.51 3.72
C ALA A 72 -21.63 23.43 5.09
N ARG A 73 -22.13 24.14 6.11
CA ARG A 73 -21.58 24.07 7.47
C ARG A 73 -21.77 22.69 8.11
N HIS A 74 -22.91 22.05 7.86
CA HIS A 74 -23.17 20.70 8.35
C HIS A 74 -22.20 19.69 7.73
N ALA A 75 -22.00 19.73 6.40
CA ALA A 75 -21.03 18.89 5.72
C ALA A 75 -19.62 19.07 6.29
N ALA A 76 -19.17 20.31 6.49
CA ALA A 76 -17.86 20.59 7.09
C ALA A 76 -17.74 20.04 8.52
N LYS A 77 -18.82 20.10 9.32
CA LYS A 77 -18.85 19.55 10.68
C LYS A 77 -18.74 18.02 10.67
N GLU A 78 -19.51 17.34 9.82
CA GLU A 78 -19.49 15.88 9.75
C GLU A 78 -18.15 15.35 9.19
N GLU A 79 -17.53 16.07 8.25
CA GLU A 79 -16.18 15.74 7.78
C GLU A 79 -15.13 15.89 8.90
N ALA A 80 -15.24 16.93 9.73
CA ALA A 80 -14.36 17.09 10.89
C ALA A 80 -14.54 15.95 11.91
N ALA A 81 -15.79 15.53 12.16
CA ALA A 81 -16.08 14.40 13.05
C ALA A 81 -15.56 13.07 12.49
N LEU A 82 -15.62 12.87 11.17
CA LEU A 82 -15.01 11.73 10.51
C LEU A 82 -13.48 11.74 10.67
N GLN A 83 -12.84 12.90 10.51
CA GLN A 83 -11.40 13.00 10.71
C GLN A 83 -11.02 12.69 12.16
N GLU A 84 -11.75 13.23 13.14
CA GLU A 84 -11.54 12.93 14.57
C GLU A 84 -11.66 11.43 14.86
N ALA A 85 -12.71 10.77 14.37
CA ALA A 85 -12.88 9.33 14.55
C ALA A 85 -11.75 8.50 13.90
N ARG A 86 -11.23 8.96 12.74
CA ARG A 86 -10.07 8.32 12.08
C ARG A 86 -8.80 8.48 12.89
N ASP A 87 -8.56 9.68 13.43
CA ASP A 87 -7.39 9.98 14.25
C ASP A 87 -7.42 9.14 15.54
N GLU A 88 -8.59 9.00 16.18
CA GLU A 88 -8.77 8.13 17.34
C GLU A 88 -8.52 6.66 17.02
N LEU A 89 -9.06 6.16 15.89
CA LEU A 89 -8.81 4.80 15.44
C LEU A 89 -7.33 4.56 15.17
N ASP A 90 -6.66 5.47 14.47
CA ASP A 90 -5.24 5.35 14.15
C ASP A 90 -4.36 5.44 15.40
N ALA A 91 -4.72 6.28 16.39
CA ALA A 91 -4.01 6.36 17.67
C ALA A 91 -4.14 5.09 18.53
N ALA A 92 -5.24 4.35 18.37
CA ALA A 92 -5.50 3.08 19.04
C ALA A 92 -5.04 1.85 18.25
N SER A 93 -4.47 2.05 17.05
CA SER A 93 -4.07 0.95 16.17
C SER A 93 -2.57 0.72 16.18
N ASP A 94 -2.18 -0.54 16.04
CA ASP A 94 -0.84 -0.93 15.63
C ASP A 94 -0.75 -1.05 14.11
N PHE A 95 0.45 -0.85 13.57
CA PHE A 95 0.69 -0.90 12.13
C PHE A 95 1.87 -1.78 11.79
N LEU A 96 1.69 -2.65 10.79
CA LEU A 96 2.75 -3.41 10.15
C LEU A 96 2.94 -2.91 8.72
N THR A 97 4.17 -2.74 8.28
CA THR A 97 4.52 -2.22 6.96
C THR A 97 5.29 -3.27 6.16
N PHE A 98 4.77 -3.60 4.99
CA PHE A 98 5.37 -4.52 4.05
C PHE A 98 5.93 -3.78 2.84
N LEU A 99 7.07 -4.25 2.32
CA LEU A 99 7.72 -3.75 1.12
C LEU A 99 7.77 -4.85 0.07
N ALA A 100 7.49 -4.50 -1.18
CA ALA A 100 7.68 -5.45 -2.28
C ALA A 100 9.16 -5.88 -2.36
N LEU A 101 9.40 -7.17 -2.49
CA LEU A 101 10.72 -7.74 -2.64
C LEU A 101 11.27 -7.46 -4.04
N PRO A 102 12.61 -7.39 -4.21
CA PRO A 102 13.20 -7.48 -5.54
C PRO A 102 12.79 -8.81 -6.17
N ARG A 103 12.47 -8.81 -7.47
CA ARG A 103 12.02 -10.02 -8.17
C ARG A 103 12.92 -11.24 -7.95
N PRO A 104 14.26 -11.15 -8.06
CA PRO A 104 15.12 -12.31 -7.79
C PRO A 104 14.96 -12.85 -6.37
N THR A 105 14.86 -11.97 -5.37
CA THR A 105 14.65 -12.37 -3.98
C THR A 105 13.32 -13.11 -3.77
N LEU A 106 12.25 -12.68 -4.43
CA LEU A 106 10.96 -13.39 -4.38
C LEU A 106 11.03 -14.75 -5.10
N GLU A 107 11.74 -14.83 -6.22
CA GLU A 107 11.95 -16.09 -6.95
C GLU A 107 12.79 -17.09 -6.14
N ASP A 108 13.87 -16.62 -5.49
CA ASP A 108 14.68 -17.42 -4.58
C ASP A 108 13.83 -17.94 -3.41
N LEU A 109 13.03 -17.08 -2.79
CA LEU A 109 12.13 -17.44 -1.70
C LEU A 109 11.09 -18.48 -2.12
N LEU A 110 10.49 -18.34 -3.32
CA LEU A 110 9.58 -19.37 -3.85
C LEU A 110 10.29 -20.71 -4.06
N GLY A 111 11.56 -20.67 -4.48
CA GLY A 111 12.40 -21.84 -4.66
C GLY A 111 12.75 -22.57 -3.36
N ASP A 112 12.93 -21.82 -2.27
CA ASP A 112 13.21 -22.36 -0.93
C ASP A 112 11.99 -23.04 -0.30
N HIS A 113 10.78 -22.71 -0.77
CA HIS A 113 9.51 -23.25 -0.27
C HIS A 113 8.71 -23.99 -1.35
N PRO A 114 9.25 -25.07 -1.95
CA PRO A 114 8.59 -25.80 -3.03
C PRO A 114 7.38 -26.58 -2.48
N PRO A 115 6.29 -26.71 -3.27
CA PRO A 115 5.13 -27.49 -2.86
C PRO A 115 5.51 -28.96 -2.65
N THR A 116 4.85 -29.62 -1.70
CA THR A 116 4.92 -31.09 -1.58
C THR A 116 4.32 -31.77 -2.81
N ALA A 117 4.63 -33.06 -3.04
CA ALA A 117 4.09 -33.80 -4.18
C ALA A 117 2.56 -33.72 -4.28
N LYS A 118 1.87 -33.87 -3.15
CA LYS A 118 0.40 -33.75 -3.09
C LYS A 118 -0.08 -32.33 -3.39
N GLN A 119 0.55 -31.30 -2.82
CA GLN A 119 0.19 -29.92 -3.08
C GLN A 119 0.42 -29.53 -4.56
N ALA A 120 1.46 -30.07 -5.19
CA ALA A 120 1.74 -29.88 -6.61
C ALA A 120 0.68 -30.55 -7.50
N GLU A 121 0.20 -31.74 -7.14
CA GLU A 121 -0.96 -32.39 -7.79
C GLU A 121 -2.24 -31.53 -7.68
N ASP A 122 -2.42 -30.86 -6.55
CA ASP A 122 -3.52 -29.92 -6.31
C ASP A 122 -3.32 -28.53 -6.98
N GLY A 123 -2.21 -28.34 -7.72
CA GLY A 123 -1.92 -27.12 -8.47
C GLY A 123 -1.26 -25.99 -7.68
N SER A 124 -0.74 -26.27 -6.47
CA SER A 124 -0.03 -25.28 -5.66
C SER A 124 1.32 -24.93 -6.27
N VAL A 125 1.66 -23.65 -6.26
CA VAL A 125 2.93 -23.13 -6.81
C VAL A 125 4.04 -23.08 -5.75
N PHE A 126 3.66 -23.05 -4.47
CA PHE A 126 4.54 -22.99 -3.30
C PHE A 126 3.97 -23.86 -2.18
N ASN A 127 4.75 -24.11 -1.13
CA ASN A 127 4.28 -24.77 0.07
C ASN A 127 3.46 -23.80 0.95
N PRO A 128 2.13 -23.94 1.05
CA PRO A 128 1.29 -23.06 1.86
C PRO A 128 1.58 -23.14 3.37
N ASP A 129 2.27 -24.17 3.84
CA ASP A 129 2.57 -24.36 5.26
C ASP A 129 3.82 -23.59 5.71
N THR A 130 4.73 -23.26 4.80
CA THR A 130 6.02 -22.63 5.12
C THR A 130 6.25 -21.30 4.41
N PHE A 131 5.75 -21.14 3.18
CA PHE A 131 5.95 -19.93 2.40
C PHE A 131 5.32 -18.66 3.02
N PRO A 132 4.10 -18.71 3.61
CA PRO A 132 3.48 -17.50 4.15
C PRO A 132 4.30 -16.77 5.22
N ALA A 133 4.80 -17.50 6.22
CA ALA A 133 5.61 -16.92 7.29
C ALA A 133 6.91 -16.31 6.74
N ALA A 134 7.59 -17.03 5.84
CA ALA A 134 8.83 -16.59 5.22
C ALA A 134 8.64 -15.31 4.38
N LEU A 135 7.52 -15.20 3.63
CA LEU A 135 7.20 -14.00 2.87
C LEU A 135 6.91 -12.81 3.78
N ILE A 136 6.12 -12.99 4.83
CA ILE A 136 5.77 -11.95 5.79
C ILE A 136 7.06 -11.39 6.42
N ALA A 137 7.94 -12.27 6.91
CA ALA A 137 9.20 -11.88 7.51
C ALA A 137 10.12 -11.15 6.51
N ALA A 138 10.33 -11.72 5.31
CA ALA A 138 11.21 -11.13 4.31
C ALA A 138 10.72 -9.75 3.81
N SER A 139 9.40 -9.55 3.75
CA SER A 139 8.79 -8.30 3.27
C SER A 139 8.54 -7.27 4.38
N SER A 140 8.67 -7.64 5.66
CA SER A 140 8.46 -6.73 6.79
C SER A 140 9.52 -5.64 6.87
N LEU A 141 9.09 -4.39 7.03
CA LEU A 141 9.96 -3.26 7.36
C LEU A 141 10.12 -3.04 8.87
N ASP A 142 9.31 -3.71 9.67
CA ASP A 142 9.30 -3.59 11.13
C ASP A 142 10.22 -4.62 11.80
N GLY A 143 10.87 -5.48 11.01
CA GLY A 143 11.88 -6.43 11.48
C GLY A 143 11.30 -7.75 12.02
N MET A 144 10.07 -8.09 11.64
CA MET A 144 9.42 -9.35 12.03
C MET A 144 10.20 -10.57 11.56
N SER A 145 10.48 -11.51 12.46
CA SER A 145 11.12 -12.79 12.14
C SER A 145 10.15 -13.79 11.51
N GLU A 146 10.68 -14.85 10.91
CA GLU A 146 9.85 -15.93 10.34
C GLU A 146 9.08 -16.67 11.44
N GLU A 147 9.71 -16.90 12.59
CA GLU A 147 9.07 -17.54 13.75
C GLU A 147 7.93 -16.69 14.31
N GLU A 148 8.14 -15.37 14.43
CA GLU A 148 7.10 -14.43 14.86
C GLU A 148 5.94 -14.42 13.86
N ALA A 149 6.22 -14.37 12.56
CA ALA A 149 5.19 -14.42 11.53
C ALA A 149 4.38 -15.74 11.60
N ALA A 150 5.05 -16.87 11.79
CA ALA A 150 4.41 -18.17 11.94
C ALA A 150 3.54 -18.25 13.21
N GLU A 151 4.01 -17.66 14.31
CA GLU A 151 3.24 -17.54 15.55
C GLU A 151 1.96 -16.73 15.33
N LEU A 152 2.03 -15.57 14.69
CA LEU A 152 0.85 -14.75 14.40
C LEU A 152 -0.14 -15.47 13.48
N LEU A 153 0.35 -16.10 12.40
CA LEU A 153 -0.50 -16.86 11.48
C LEU A 153 -1.24 -18.02 12.16
N THR A 154 -0.65 -18.61 13.20
CA THR A 154 -1.22 -19.75 13.93
C THR A 154 -2.13 -19.31 15.08
N SER A 155 -1.75 -18.25 15.78
CA SER A 155 -2.43 -17.79 17.01
C SER A 155 -3.60 -16.84 16.74
N TRP A 156 -3.56 -16.09 15.64
CA TRP A 156 -4.61 -15.16 15.28
C TRP A 156 -5.86 -15.86 14.77
N SER A 157 -6.97 -15.12 14.78
CA SER A 157 -8.18 -15.56 14.11
C SER A 157 -7.93 -15.77 12.61
N ALA A 158 -8.64 -16.71 11.98
CA ALA A 158 -8.44 -16.98 10.56
C ALA A 158 -8.60 -15.72 9.66
N PRO A 159 -9.57 -14.82 9.89
CA PRO A 159 -9.63 -13.54 9.17
C PRO A 159 -8.38 -12.67 9.32
N ASP A 160 -7.81 -12.56 10.53
CA ASP A 160 -6.66 -11.69 10.78
C ASP A 160 -5.38 -12.28 10.23
N ALA A 161 -5.17 -13.60 10.39
CA ALA A 161 -4.07 -14.32 9.76
C ALA A 161 -4.11 -14.20 8.23
N ASN A 162 -5.31 -14.32 7.63
CA ASN A 162 -5.50 -14.08 6.20
C ASN A 162 -5.19 -12.64 5.80
N ALA A 163 -5.60 -11.64 6.60
CA ALA A 163 -5.29 -10.24 6.34
C ALA A 163 -3.78 -9.96 6.39
N LEU A 164 -3.06 -10.58 7.33
CA LEU A 164 -1.61 -10.52 7.44
C LEU A 164 -0.92 -11.08 6.20
N TRP A 165 -1.28 -12.31 5.82
CA TRP A 165 -0.79 -12.95 4.61
C TRP A 165 -1.08 -12.11 3.36
N GLU A 166 -2.33 -11.67 3.17
CA GLU A 166 -2.75 -10.88 2.02
C GLU A 166 -2.03 -9.53 1.94
N ALA A 167 -1.74 -8.88 3.07
CA ALA A 167 -0.96 -7.65 3.08
C ALA A 167 0.46 -7.86 2.52
N ALA A 168 1.14 -8.93 2.97
CA ALA A 168 2.47 -9.29 2.50
C ALA A 168 2.49 -9.80 1.05
N TRP A 169 1.44 -10.50 0.61
CA TRP A 169 1.33 -11.01 -0.77
C TRP A 169 0.94 -9.93 -1.78
N GLN A 170 -0.07 -9.11 -1.46
CA GLN A 170 -0.59 -8.12 -2.41
C GLN A 170 0.44 -7.05 -2.76
N VAL A 171 1.34 -6.67 -1.84
CA VAL A 171 2.41 -5.71 -2.15
C VAL A 171 3.38 -6.24 -3.22
N GLN A 172 3.49 -7.57 -3.38
CA GLN A 172 4.30 -8.20 -4.44
C GLN A 172 3.64 -8.12 -5.81
N GLN A 173 2.30 -8.09 -5.85
CA GLN A 173 1.51 -8.13 -7.08
C GLN A 173 1.10 -6.74 -7.58
N GLU A 174 1.46 -5.67 -6.86
CA GLU A 174 1.05 -4.31 -7.18
C GLU A 174 1.66 -3.83 -8.51
N THR A 175 0.81 -3.73 -9.53
CA THR A 175 1.18 -3.16 -10.83
C THR A 175 0.99 -1.65 -10.82
N ARG A 176 2.08 -0.91 -11.08
CA ARG A 176 2.08 0.56 -11.26
C ARG A 176 2.43 0.97 -12.69
N ILE A 177 2.03 0.13 -13.64
CA ILE A 177 2.22 0.35 -15.07
C ILE A 177 0.83 0.43 -15.67
N ASP A 178 0.48 1.59 -16.21
CA ASP A 178 -0.73 1.76 -17.00
C ASP A 178 -0.38 1.50 -18.47
N LEU A 179 -1.01 0.48 -19.05
CA LEU A 179 -1.04 0.27 -20.48
C LEU A 179 -2.20 1.13 -20.99
N GLY A 180 -1.98 2.45 -21.10
CA GLY A 180 -3.02 3.40 -21.50
C GLY A 180 -3.83 2.89 -22.71
N LYS A 181 -5.10 3.26 -22.79
CA LYS A 181 -6.01 2.81 -23.87
C LYS A 181 -5.33 3.02 -25.23
N GLY A 182 -5.04 1.92 -25.93
CA GLY A 182 -4.57 1.92 -27.31
C GLY A 182 -5.61 2.51 -28.26
#